data_AF-A0A3D1HKR9-F1
#
_entry.id   AF-A0A3D1HKR9-F1
#
_cell.length_a   1.000
_cell.length_b   1.000
_cell.length_c   1.000
_cell.angle_alpha   90.00
_cell.angle_beta   90.00
_cell.angle_gamma   90.00
#
_symmetry.space_group_name_H-M   'P 1'
#
loop_
_entity.id
_entity.type
_entity.pdbx_description
1 polymer ?
#
loop_
_entity_poly.entity_id
_entity_poly.type
_entity_poly.pdbx_seq_one_letter_code
_entity_poly.pdbx_strand_id
1 'polypeptide(L)'
;MKLKFIAAAALAVCASLYAEARKIHTIGDSTMATYDENTTVTRGWGQMFQQFFKGDITVNNRAKNGASSKSFYEESPYWQSVKKQIEPGDYVLIQFAHNDEKSNGCDGDELKAYYKSIGDETKANATDYRGTTASGTYKEYLRKYIEETRALGATPVLVGAICRKYFDGNTIRRNGRHDLGDKFDLIKDGKLTTGNKVSADDHTYDYPYQMKLVADEMGVQYLDLTTATKELYESYGDAKANELLFDGNGSTHTSAMGATLIARLAAQLMQKAGILTENINLTSDLSVNPSTLDFGQAYKGQTITKDLQINGFDLTPEEGTVSVTASNGLLLSADGENYTSTATLSYKGGNLIGSVKVKYEFSAAGDVNETITVTSGDKTVTVPVTGKCIELADGVPTSAYWRLEKDDECATEGPVSSLGETYSEMKLQKYSSPNANTTWPEGTGFDATRKTQRNIIEGESWPAGEIDEVSTRYIEFAAKPAKGTKLNVNEISMYVCGCGGNGMRCKIYYSKEDNFANAVNIADFSGAMKANDMMEVKATPVLELNENETLRVRIYPWYNGAATGKTICVSDVKIAGVAVDSTSGINTTDSTEQKAAKVYNVNGMRQSGLQKGLNIIVENGKAVKKVAVK
;
A
#
# COMPACT_ATOMS: atom_id res chain seq x y z
N MET A 1 32.75 45.16 -47.30
CA MET A 1 33.04 43.82 -46.74
C MET A 1 33.45 43.96 -45.28
N LYS A 2 32.53 43.72 -44.34
CA LYS A 2 32.74 43.14 -42.99
C LYS A 2 31.43 43.22 -42.19
N LEU A 3 30.91 42.03 -41.90
CA LEU A 3 29.98 41.62 -40.84
C LEU A 3 30.00 42.50 -39.57
N LYS A 4 28.87 42.57 -38.84
CA LYS A 4 28.69 41.82 -37.57
C LYS A 4 27.29 42.06 -36.94
N PHE A 5 26.56 40.95 -36.83
CA PHE A 5 25.64 40.50 -35.75
C PHE A 5 24.69 41.48 -35.05
N ILE A 6 23.40 41.39 -35.39
CA ILE A 6 22.30 41.63 -34.44
C ILE A 6 21.97 40.27 -33.83
N ALA A 7 22.48 40.00 -32.63
CA ALA A 7 21.98 38.90 -31.81
C ALA A 7 20.74 39.41 -31.07
N ALA A 8 19.59 38.84 -31.42
CA ALA A 8 18.34 39.04 -30.72
C ALA A 8 18.54 38.65 -29.25
N ALA A 9 18.27 39.60 -28.35
CA ALA A 9 18.07 39.32 -26.94
C ALA A 9 16.79 38.47 -26.80
N ALA A 10 16.94 37.15 -26.89
CA ALA A 10 15.95 36.22 -26.40
C ALA A 10 15.97 36.35 -24.87
N LEU A 11 15.06 37.17 -24.35
CA LEU A 11 14.66 37.17 -22.95
C LEU A 11 14.11 35.77 -22.65
N ALA A 12 14.99 34.86 -22.24
CA ALA A 12 14.61 33.61 -21.62
C ALA A 12 14.02 33.94 -20.25
N VAL A 13 12.77 34.40 -20.24
CA VAL A 13 11.91 34.26 -19.08
C VAL A 13 11.64 32.76 -18.99
N CYS A 14 12.54 32.03 -18.31
CA CYS A 14 12.18 30.79 -17.67
C CYS A 14 11.11 31.15 -16.64
N ALA A 15 9.86 31.23 -17.07
CA ALA A 15 8.76 30.91 -16.21
C ALA A 15 8.99 29.45 -15.85
N SER A 16 9.65 29.22 -14.71
CA SER A 16 9.49 27.99 -13.96
C SER A 16 7.99 27.85 -13.74
N LEU A 17 7.32 27.11 -14.62
CA LEU A 17 6.06 26.48 -14.32
C LEU A 17 6.33 25.76 -13.00
N TYR A 18 5.80 26.31 -11.90
CA TYR A 18 5.80 25.63 -10.62
C TYR A 18 5.11 24.30 -10.89
N ALA A 19 5.88 23.22 -10.94
CA ALA A 19 5.34 21.88 -11.02
C ALA A 19 4.55 21.69 -9.72
N GLU A 20 3.23 21.88 -9.78
CA GLU A 20 2.36 21.50 -8.67
C GLU A 20 2.15 19.99 -8.74
N ALA A 21 3.11 19.25 -8.18
CA ALA A 21 2.88 17.92 -7.62
C ALA A 21 3.19 18.00 -6.12
N ARG A 22 2.28 17.46 -5.29
CA ARG A 22 2.15 17.74 -3.85
C ARG A 22 2.31 16.45 -3.02
N LYS A 23 3.35 15.65 -3.28
CA LYS A 23 3.62 14.43 -2.47
C LYS A 23 4.62 14.71 -1.34
N ILE A 24 4.38 14.07 -0.21
CA ILE A 24 5.32 13.97 0.90
C ILE A 24 5.79 12.52 0.98
N HIS A 25 7.03 12.26 0.58
CA HIS A 25 7.65 10.95 0.73
C HIS A 25 8.28 10.86 2.12
N THR A 26 7.95 9.83 2.90
CA THR A 26 8.57 9.63 4.22
C THR A 26 9.48 8.40 4.18
N ILE A 27 10.78 8.56 4.45
CA ILE A 27 11.77 7.47 4.50
C ILE A 27 12.37 7.33 5.91
N GLY A 28 12.34 6.11 6.45
CA GLY A 28 12.77 5.86 7.81
C GLY A 28 12.59 4.42 8.26
N ASP A 29 12.45 4.22 9.57
CA ASP A 29 12.44 2.91 10.22
C ASP A 29 11.04 2.42 10.67
N SER A 30 10.98 1.41 11.55
CA SER A 30 9.72 0.83 12.04
C SER A 30 8.83 1.81 12.78
N THR A 31 9.39 2.89 13.34
CA THR A 31 8.60 3.90 14.06
C THR A 31 7.78 4.79 13.12
N MET A 32 8.07 4.75 11.82
CA MET A 32 7.36 5.53 10.80
C MET A 32 6.60 4.64 9.80
N ALA A 33 6.95 3.36 9.67
CA ALA A 33 6.39 2.43 8.69
C ALA A 33 4.88 2.14 8.86
N THR A 34 4.27 1.69 7.76
CA THR A 34 2.88 1.22 7.73
C THR A 34 2.78 -0.22 8.22
N TYR A 35 1.78 -0.50 9.04
CA TYR A 35 1.46 -1.83 9.56
C TYR A 35 0.04 -2.25 9.17
N ASP A 36 -0.16 -3.54 8.89
CA ASP A 36 -1.48 -4.13 8.68
C ASP A 36 -2.26 -4.16 10.00
N GLU A 37 -3.37 -3.43 10.00
CA GLU A 37 -4.21 -3.22 11.15
C GLU A 37 -4.86 -4.48 11.70
N ASN A 38 -5.00 -5.51 10.85
CA ASN A 38 -5.60 -6.79 11.22
C ASN A 38 -4.60 -7.73 11.91
N THR A 39 -3.31 -7.41 11.87
CA THR A 39 -2.24 -8.32 12.35
C THR A 39 -1.54 -7.81 13.62
N THR A 40 -1.56 -6.50 13.85
CA THR A 40 -0.88 -5.90 15.00
C THR A 40 -1.52 -4.58 15.42
N VAL A 41 -1.38 -4.24 16.69
CA VAL A 41 -1.74 -2.92 17.25
C VAL A 41 -0.67 -1.85 16.99
N THR A 42 0.51 -2.26 16.49
CA THR A 42 1.61 -1.34 16.17
C THR A 42 1.24 -0.42 15.03
N ARG A 43 1.55 0.87 15.16
CA ARG A 43 1.45 1.86 14.07
C ARG A 43 2.71 2.71 14.05
N GLY A 44 3.25 2.96 12.87
CA GLY A 44 4.25 4.00 12.68
C GLY A 44 3.58 5.36 12.46
N TRP A 45 4.23 6.45 12.86
CA TRP A 45 3.61 7.78 12.75
C TRP A 45 3.38 8.21 11.29
N GLY A 46 4.22 7.76 10.36
CA GLY A 46 4.05 8.02 8.92
C GLY A 46 2.74 7.44 8.37
N GLN A 47 2.27 6.31 8.92
CA GLN A 47 0.96 5.73 8.60
C GLN A 47 -0.20 6.66 8.97
N MET A 48 -0.05 7.40 10.08
CA MET A 48 -1.07 8.29 10.62
C MET A 48 -0.95 9.72 10.06
N PHE A 49 -0.03 9.97 9.13
CA PHE A 49 0.37 11.34 8.81
C PHE A 49 -0.55 12.08 7.85
N GLN A 50 -1.17 11.36 6.89
CA GLN A 50 -2.06 11.93 5.87
C GLN A 50 -3.21 12.77 6.45
N GLN A 51 -3.73 12.40 7.62
CA GLN A 51 -4.90 13.04 8.23
C GLN A 51 -4.68 14.51 8.64
N PHE A 52 -3.42 14.96 8.71
CA PHE A 52 -3.08 16.35 9.06
C PHE A 52 -2.93 17.25 7.84
N PHE A 53 -3.19 16.74 6.64
CA PHE A 53 -3.07 17.48 5.38
C PHE A 53 -4.40 17.58 4.65
N LYS A 54 -4.62 18.72 3.99
CA LYS A 54 -5.80 19.02 3.15
C LYS A 54 -5.38 19.51 1.75
N GLY A 55 -6.35 19.52 0.84
CA GLY A 55 -6.10 19.80 -0.58
C GLY A 55 -5.43 18.60 -1.25
N ASP A 56 -4.64 18.84 -2.30
CA ASP A 56 -4.05 17.78 -3.14
C ASP A 56 -2.74 17.18 -2.57
N ILE A 57 -2.56 17.21 -1.24
CA ILE A 57 -1.36 16.68 -0.59
C ILE A 57 -1.52 15.18 -0.34
N THR A 58 -0.59 14.38 -0.87
CA THR A 58 -0.54 12.93 -0.66
C THR A 58 0.71 12.52 0.10
N VAL A 59 0.57 11.75 1.17
CA VAL A 59 1.69 11.15 1.90
C VAL A 59 2.01 9.79 1.30
N ASN A 60 3.21 9.65 0.72
CA ASN A 60 3.77 8.39 0.25
C ASN A 60 4.70 7.82 1.34
N ASN A 61 4.15 7.00 2.24
CA ASN A 61 4.94 6.42 3.32
C ASN A 61 5.81 5.26 2.83
N ARG A 62 7.13 5.47 2.82
CA ARG A 62 8.15 4.52 2.34
C ARG A 62 9.11 4.07 3.44
N ALA A 63 8.77 4.30 4.71
CA ALA A 63 9.55 3.81 5.82
C ALA A 63 9.53 2.28 5.90
N LYS A 64 10.64 1.69 6.36
CA LYS A 64 10.87 0.24 6.39
C LYS A 64 11.18 -0.22 7.81
N ASN A 65 10.48 -1.27 8.24
CA ASN A 65 10.77 -1.94 9.50
C ASN A 65 12.23 -2.38 9.61
N GLY A 66 12.89 -1.99 10.71
CA GLY A 66 14.27 -2.41 11.01
C GLY A 66 15.37 -1.75 10.18
N ALA A 67 15.05 -0.72 9.38
CA ALA A 67 16.03 0.02 8.58
C ALA A 67 16.92 0.92 9.45
N SER A 68 18.20 1.06 9.07
CA SER A 68 19.05 2.18 9.49
C SER A 68 19.28 3.12 8.30
N SER A 69 19.89 4.29 8.55
CA SER A 69 20.28 5.22 7.46
C SER A 69 21.17 4.51 6.41
N LYS A 70 22.05 3.63 6.87
CA LYS A 70 22.91 2.78 6.03
C LYS A 70 22.11 1.72 5.28
N SER A 71 21.33 0.92 6.00
CA SER A 71 20.66 -0.23 5.40
C SER A 71 19.58 0.18 4.39
N PHE A 72 18.85 1.26 4.65
CA PHE A 72 17.86 1.80 3.71
C PHE A 72 18.52 2.34 2.42
N TYR A 73 19.77 2.80 2.50
CA TYR A 73 20.49 3.31 1.34
C TYR A 73 21.10 2.18 0.50
N GLU A 74 21.83 1.27 1.15
CA GLU A 74 22.63 0.21 0.51
C GLU A 74 21.77 -0.90 -0.07
N GLU A 75 20.66 -1.23 0.59
CA GLU A 75 19.75 -2.24 0.06
C GLU A 75 18.98 -1.62 -1.13
N SER A 76 19.26 -2.13 -2.34
CA SER A 76 18.64 -1.71 -3.62
C SER A 76 17.09 -1.56 -3.66
N PRO A 77 16.28 -2.23 -2.85
CA PRO A 77 14.82 -2.14 -2.89
C PRO A 77 14.23 -0.87 -2.27
N TYR A 78 15.00 -0.14 -1.46
CA TYR A 78 14.45 0.98 -0.69
C TYR A 78 14.78 2.29 -1.37
N TRP A 79 15.93 2.90 -1.07
CA TRP A 79 16.21 4.22 -1.61
C TRP A 79 16.15 4.29 -3.14
N GLN A 80 16.62 3.26 -3.84
CA GLN A 80 16.55 3.23 -5.31
C GLN A 80 15.11 3.11 -5.85
N SER A 81 14.17 2.52 -5.11
CA SER A 81 12.77 2.45 -5.53
C SER A 81 12.01 3.75 -5.22
N VAL A 82 12.30 4.39 -4.09
CA VAL A 82 11.71 5.68 -3.71
C VAL A 82 12.08 6.76 -4.72
N LYS A 83 13.35 6.84 -5.13
CA LYS A 83 13.82 7.83 -6.12
C LYS A 83 13.04 7.84 -7.42
N LYS A 84 12.56 6.68 -7.87
CA LYS A 84 11.80 6.56 -9.12
C LYS A 84 10.39 7.18 -9.03
N GLN A 85 9.92 7.48 -7.83
CA GLN A 85 8.59 8.03 -7.55
C GLN A 85 8.62 9.50 -7.16
N ILE A 86 9.81 10.06 -6.92
CA ILE A 86 9.99 11.46 -6.56
C ILE A 86 9.85 12.29 -7.83
N GLU A 87 8.98 13.29 -7.75
CA GLU A 87 8.78 14.29 -8.80
C GLU A 87 9.30 15.66 -8.33
N PRO A 88 9.72 16.55 -9.26
CA PRO A 88 10.10 17.91 -8.91
C PRO A 88 8.98 18.63 -8.15
N GLY A 89 9.33 19.25 -7.01
CA GLY A 89 8.37 19.93 -6.13
C GLY A 89 7.95 19.11 -4.90
N ASP A 90 8.15 17.79 -4.89
CA ASP A 90 7.83 16.94 -3.74
C ASP A 90 8.71 17.24 -2.51
N TYR A 91 8.26 16.77 -1.34
CA TYR A 91 9.04 16.76 -0.10
C TYR A 91 9.52 15.34 0.22
N VAL A 92 10.73 15.22 0.76
CA VAL A 92 11.25 13.96 1.32
C VAL A 92 11.63 14.16 2.78
N LEU A 93 10.85 13.58 3.68
CA LEU A 93 11.12 13.57 5.13
C LEU A 93 11.98 12.35 5.47
N ILE A 94 13.14 12.61 6.07
CA ILE A 94 14.20 11.61 6.31
C ILE A 94 14.36 11.43 7.82
N GLN A 95 14.01 10.25 8.35
CA GLN A 95 14.04 9.95 9.79
C GLN A 95 14.69 8.59 10.10
N PHE A 96 15.89 8.61 10.68
CA PHE A 96 16.61 7.41 11.12
C PHE A 96 17.35 7.66 12.44
N ALA A 97 17.55 6.61 13.24
CA ALA A 97 18.55 6.51 14.33
C ALA A 97 18.41 5.15 15.04
N HIS A 98 17.19 4.63 15.17
CA HIS A 98 16.89 3.47 16.03
C HIS A 98 17.74 2.23 15.75
N ASN A 99 18.02 1.97 14.46
CA ASN A 99 18.84 0.84 14.03
C ASN A 99 20.26 1.24 13.64
N ASP A 100 20.55 2.54 13.60
CA ASP A 100 21.90 3.08 13.47
C ASP A 100 22.69 2.89 14.78
N GLU A 101 22.02 2.98 15.93
CA GLU A 101 22.59 2.71 17.26
C GLU A 101 23.00 1.25 17.50
N LYS A 102 22.72 0.34 16.56
CA LYS A 102 23.16 -1.06 16.66
C LYS A 102 24.68 -1.14 16.78
N SER A 103 25.17 -2.28 17.26
CA SER A 103 26.60 -2.43 17.54
C SER A 103 27.13 -1.37 18.54
N ASN A 104 26.25 -0.89 19.44
CA ASN A 104 26.51 0.15 20.44
C ASN A 104 27.13 1.44 19.84
N GLY A 105 26.70 1.83 18.64
CA GLY A 105 27.14 3.05 17.96
C GLY A 105 28.48 2.93 17.21
N CYS A 106 29.05 1.73 17.09
CA CYS A 106 30.10 1.45 16.12
C CYS A 106 29.49 1.19 14.74
N ASP A 107 30.24 1.53 13.68
CA ASP A 107 29.89 1.10 12.33
C ASP A 107 29.97 -0.43 12.25
N GLY A 108 28.90 -1.05 11.73
CA GLY A 108 28.77 -2.50 11.69
C GLY A 108 29.81 -3.19 10.80
N ASP A 109 30.26 -2.54 9.73
CA ASP A 109 31.28 -3.13 8.84
C ASP A 109 32.67 -3.03 9.47
N GLU A 110 32.99 -1.90 10.10
CA GLU A 110 34.24 -1.72 10.84
C GLU A 110 34.34 -2.70 12.01
N LEU A 111 33.25 -2.87 12.77
CA LEU A 111 33.21 -3.81 13.89
C LEU A 111 33.36 -5.27 13.43
N LYS A 112 32.72 -5.62 12.31
CA LYS A 112 32.87 -6.94 11.70
C LYS A 112 34.32 -7.17 11.23
N ALA A 113 34.93 -6.18 10.60
CA ALA A 113 36.31 -6.24 10.15
C ALA A 113 37.28 -6.38 11.33
N TYR A 114 37.04 -5.65 12.42
CA TYR A 114 37.81 -5.78 13.66
C TYR A 114 37.76 -7.21 14.20
N TYR A 115 36.58 -7.81 14.37
CA TYR A 115 36.46 -9.17 14.88
C TYR A 115 37.16 -10.20 13.98
N LYS A 116 37.07 -10.03 12.65
CA LYS A 116 37.85 -10.85 11.70
C LYS A 116 39.36 -10.69 11.89
N SER A 117 39.84 -9.46 12.11
CA SER A 117 41.28 -9.18 12.27
C SER A 117 41.92 -9.87 13.49
N ILE A 118 41.12 -10.12 14.53
CA ILE A 118 41.56 -10.83 15.74
C ILE A 118 41.18 -12.33 15.74
N GLY A 119 40.62 -12.85 14.64
CA GLY A 119 40.24 -14.25 14.49
C GLY A 119 38.93 -14.67 15.19
N ASP A 120 38.09 -13.71 15.63
CA ASP A 120 36.79 -13.99 16.28
C ASP A 120 35.66 -14.04 15.24
N GLU A 121 35.62 -15.12 14.45
CA GLU A 121 34.60 -15.29 13.40
C GLU A 121 33.16 -15.32 13.95
N THR A 122 32.98 -15.84 15.17
CA THR A 122 31.66 -15.91 15.82
C THR A 122 31.08 -14.52 16.02
N LYS A 123 31.87 -13.59 16.59
CA LYS A 123 31.40 -12.20 16.76
C LYS A 123 31.31 -11.45 15.44
N ALA A 124 32.21 -11.70 14.49
CA ALA A 124 32.13 -11.11 13.17
C ALA A 124 30.81 -11.48 12.45
N ASN A 125 30.37 -12.74 12.57
CA ASN A 125 29.13 -13.22 11.97
C ASN A 125 27.87 -12.72 12.72
N ALA A 126 27.99 -12.47 14.03
CA ALA A 126 26.91 -11.90 14.84
C ALA A 126 26.81 -10.37 14.79
N THR A 127 27.74 -9.68 14.13
CA THR A 127 27.76 -8.21 14.06
C THR A 127 26.60 -7.69 13.21
N ASP A 128 25.86 -6.74 13.76
CA ASP A 128 24.75 -6.09 13.06
C ASP A 128 25.29 -5.01 12.11
N TYR A 129 25.23 -5.29 10.80
CA TYR A 129 25.75 -4.41 9.76
C TYR A 129 25.04 -3.05 9.69
N ARG A 130 23.85 -2.94 10.29
CA ARG A 130 23.04 -1.71 10.29
C ARG A 130 23.64 -0.59 11.14
N GLY A 131 24.50 -0.95 12.09
CA GLY A 131 25.16 0.01 12.98
C GLY A 131 25.96 1.05 12.19
N THR A 132 25.85 2.31 12.60
CA THR A 132 26.64 3.43 12.07
C THR A 132 27.31 4.17 13.22
N THR A 133 28.25 5.07 12.91
CA THR A 133 28.78 6.01 13.90
C THR A 133 28.04 7.35 13.77
N ALA A 134 27.53 7.88 14.88
CA ALA A 134 26.70 9.10 14.87
C ALA A 134 27.40 10.30 14.20
N SER A 135 28.68 10.54 14.54
CA SER A 135 29.49 11.64 13.99
C SER A 135 30.20 11.30 12.67
N GLY A 136 30.11 10.04 12.21
CA GLY A 136 30.78 9.53 11.02
C GLY A 136 29.77 9.03 9.98
N THR A 137 29.65 7.70 9.84
CA THR A 137 28.91 7.06 8.73
C THR A 137 27.44 7.43 8.70
N TYR A 138 26.81 7.71 9.84
CA TYR A 138 25.44 8.23 9.89
C TYR A 138 25.29 9.53 9.09
N LYS A 139 26.18 10.50 9.31
CA LYS A 139 26.17 11.79 8.59
C LYS A 139 26.39 11.59 7.10
N GLU A 140 27.27 10.67 6.72
CA GLU A 140 27.53 10.37 5.31
C GLU A 140 26.26 9.91 4.58
N TYR A 141 25.47 9.01 5.19
CA TYR A 141 24.21 8.57 4.60
C TYR A 141 23.17 9.69 4.55
N LEU A 142 23.07 10.53 5.58
CA LEU A 142 22.18 11.70 5.56
C LEU A 142 22.52 12.65 4.40
N ARG A 143 23.81 12.93 4.16
CA ARG A 143 24.25 13.77 3.05
C ARG A 143 23.84 13.18 1.70
N LYS A 144 24.04 11.87 1.51
CA LYS A 144 23.64 11.17 0.27
C LYS A 144 22.14 11.32 -0.01
N TYR A 145 21.28 11.14 1.00
CA TYR A 145 19.83 11.33 0.82
C TYR A 145 19.48 12.77 0.41
N ILE A 146 20.11 13.77 1.04
CA ILE A 146 19.86 15.18 0.74
C ILE A 146 20.30 15.51 -0.69
N GLU A 147 21.50 15.09 -1.08
CA GLU A 147 22.06 15.34 -2.42
C GLU A 147 21.21 14.71 -3.51
N GLU A 148 20.84 13.44 -3.34
CA GLU A 148 20.06 12.72 -4.34
C GLU A 148 18.60 13.20 -4.40
N THR A 149 18.01 13.62 -3.27
CA THR A 149 16.68 14.26 -3.27
C THR A 149 16.69 15.57 -4.06
N ARG A 150 17.71 16.42 -3.84
CA ARG A 150 17.87 17.69 -4.57
C ARG A 150 18.10 17.45 -6.06
N ALA A 151 18.88 16.43 -6.42
CA ALA A 151 19.12 16.06 -7.82
C ALA A 151 17.82 15.69 -8.58
N LEU A 152 16.78 15.25 -7.86
CA LEU A 152 15.45 14.94 -8.40
C LEU A 152 14.50 16.14 -8.40
N GLY A 153 14.94 17.31 -7.94
CA GLY A 153 14.11 18.53 -7.88
C GLY A 153 13.14 18.58 -6.70
N ALA A 154 13.30 17.69 -5.72
CA ALA A 154 12.49 17.65 -4.49
C ALA A 154 13.20 18.34 -3.31
N THR A 155 12.44 18.62 -2.24
CA THR A 155 12.91 19.31 -1.04
C THR A 155 13.18 18.31 0.09
N PRO A 156 14.44 18.06 0.46
CA PRO A 156 14.76 17.21 1.61
C PRO A 156 14.51 17.92 2.94
N VAL A 157 13.99 17.19 3.92
CA VAL A 157 13.74 17.63 5.29
C VAL A 157 14.24 16.56 6.25
N LEU A 158 15.17 16.92 7.14
CA LEU A 158 15.63 16.00 8.18
C LEU A 158 14.69 16.04 9.37
N VAL A 159 14.35 14.87 9.91
CA VAL A 159 13.42 14.73 11.04
C VAL A 159 14.09 13.89 12.12
N GLY A 160 14.23 14.44 13.32
CA GLY A 160 14.78 13.70 14.46
C GLY A 160 13.98 12.42 14.75
N ALA A 161 14.65 11.33 15.11
CA ALA A 161 13.96 10.09 15.46
C ALA A 161 13.11 10.26 16.73
N ILE A 162 11.96 9.59 16.79
CA ILE A 162 11.10 9.59 17.98
C ILE A 162 11.83 8.93 19.15
N CYS A 163 11.63 9.40 20.37
CA CYS A 163 12.31 8.79 21.52
C CYS A 163 11.91 7.33 21.76
N ARG A 164 12.80 6.57 22.41
CA ARG A 164 12.46 5.34 23.14
C ARG A 164 11.95 5.74 24.53
N LYS A 165 10.95 5.02 25.07
CA LYS A 165 10.40 5.27 26.43
C LYS A 165 11.32 4.79 27.57
N TYR A 166 12.60 5.13 27.51
CA TYR A 166 13.57 4.80 28.54
C TYR A 166 13.50 5.81 29.68
N PHE A 167 12.45 5.71 30.50
CA PHE A 167 12.28 6.55 31.68
C PHE A 167 13.35 6.29 32.75
N ASP A 168 13.76 7.37 33.41
CA ASP A 168 14.39 7.41 34.73
C ASP A 168 13.64 8.46 35.56
N GLY A 169 12.85 7.97 36.51
CA GLY A 169 11.79 8.77 37.14
C GLY A 169 10.82 9.33 36.09
N ASN A 170 10.69 10.65 36.05
CA ASN A 170 9.78 11.36 35.14
C ASN A 170 10.45 11.85 33.86
N THR A 171 11.69 11.43 33.59
CA THR A 171 12.47 11.94 32.44
C THR A 171 12.95 10.83 31.53
N ILE A 172 13.03 11.09 30.24
CA ILE A 172 13.62 10.17 29.27
C ILE A 172 15.16 10.26 29.34
N ARG A 173 15.80 9.11 29.57
CA ARG A 173 17.25 8.95 29.60
C ARG A 173 17.91 9.38 28.30
N ARG A 174 19.20 9.70 28.37
CA ARG A 174 20.05 10.13 27.25
C ARG A 174 19.95 9.18 26.05
N ASN A 175 20.13 7.88 26.27
CA ASN A 175 19.99 6.85 25.23
C ASN A 175 18.55 6.65 24.73
N GLY A 176 17.54 7.07 25.50
CA GLY A 176 16.15 7.13 25.05
C GLY A 176 15.94 8.20 23.97
N ARG A 177 16.81 9.21 23.93
CA ARG A 177 16.84 10.28 22.93
C ARG A 177 17.86 10.03 21.83
N HIS A 178 18.35 8.80 21.69
CA HIS A 178 19.40 8.42 20.71
C HIS A 178 20.74 9.11 20.92
N ASP A 179 21.07 9.44 22.17
CA ASP A 179 22.41 9.86 22.56
C ASP A 179 23.08 8.75 23.38
N LEU A 180 24.10 8.13 22.78
CA LEU A 180 24.81 6.99 23.35
C LEU A 180 25.99 7.41 24.25
N GLY A 181 26.17 8.69 24.54
CA GLY A 181 27.36 9.18 25.26
C GLY A 181 27.54 8.61 26.68
N ASP A 182 26.52 7.96 27.27
CA ASP A 182 26.65 7.27 28.57
C ASP A 182 27.20 5.83 28.45
N LYS A 183 27.15 5.24 27.25
CA LYS A 183 27.65 3.90 26.94
C LYS A 183 27.73 3.65 25.43
N PHE A 184 28.94 3.58 24.88
CA PHE A 184 29.17 3.22 23.48
C PHE A 184 30.42 2.34 23.31
N ASP A 185 30.49 1.66 22.17
CA ASP A 185 31.68 0.95 21.73
C ASP A 185 32.49 1.83 20.78
N LEU A 186 33.82 1.70 20.81
CA LEU A 186 34.74 2.51 19.99
C LEU A 186 35.91 1.67 19.53
N ILE A 187 36.15 1.67 18.23
CA ILE A 187 37.39 1.17 17.64
C ILE A 187 38.33 2.36 17.44
N LYS A 188 39.47 2.33 18.12
CA LYS A 188 40.51 3.35 18.00
C LYS A 188 41.87 2.70 18.06
N ASP A 189 42.77 3.13 17.18
CA ASP A 189 44.16 2.62 17.10
C ASP A 189 44.22 1.09 17.00
N GLY A 190 43.30 0.50 16.22
CA GLY A 190 43.19 -0.95 16.00
C GLY A 190 42.63 -1.75 17.18
N LYS A 191 42.11 -1.09 18.22
CA LYS A 191 41.57 -1.74 19.42
C LYS A 191 40.11 -1.36 19.67
N LEU A 192 39.27 -2.36 19.95
CA LEU A 192 37.91 -2.15 20.45
C LEU A 192 37.93 -1.87 21.96
N THR A 193 37.26 -0.79 22.35
CA THR A 193 36.92 -0.46 23.74
C THR A 193 35.40 -0.44 23.86
N THR A 194 34.88 -0.89 24.99
CA THR A 194 33.44 -0.99 25.23
C THR A 194 33.02 -0.27 26.51
N GLY A 195 31.78 0.19 26.56
CA GLY A 195 31.27 0.91 27.73
C GLY A 195 31.90 2.27 27.96
N ASN A 196 32.40 2.89 26.90
CA ASN A 196 32.97 4.23 26.92
C ASN A 196 31.89 5.27 27.28
N LYS A 197 32.34 6.40 27.82
CA LYS A 197 31.47 7.50 28.24
C LYS A 197 32.08 8.84 27.87
N VAL A 198 31.22 9.79 27.51
CA VAL A 198 31.56 11.20 27.30
C VAL A 198 30.60 12.08 28.11
N SER A 199 31.01 13.32 28.41
CA SER A 199 30.17 14.27 29.14
C SER A 199 28.87 14.58 28.40
N ALA A 200 27.88 15.12 29.12
CA ALA A 200 26.60 15.50 28.51
C ALA A 200 26.74 16.60 27.43
N ASP A 201 27.78 17.44 27.53
CA ASP A 201 28.08 18.48 26.52
C ASP A 201 28.85 17.94 25.30
N ASP A 202 29.25 16.66 25.32
CA ASP A 202 29.89 16.01 24.18
C ASP A 202 28.84 15.25 23.36
N HIS A 203 28.53 15.80 22.20
CA HIS A 203 27.52 15.29 21.26
C HIS A 203 28.12 14.37 20.18
N THR A 204 29.33 13.83 20.35
CA THR A 204 29.98 12.96 19.35
C THR A 204 29.17 11.69 19.04
N TYR A 205 28.37 11.23 20.00
CA TYR A 205 27.53 10.01 19.91
C TYR A 205 26.02 10.31 20.02
N ASP A 206 25.64 11.56 19.77
CA ASP A 206 24.27 12.06 19.79
C ASP A 206 23.73 12.12 18.35
N TYR A 207 22.92 11.15 17.96
CA TYR A 207 22.40 11.05 16.59
C TYR A 207 21.55 12.26 16.17
N PRO A 208 20.55 12.71 16.95
CA PRO A 208 19.79 13.93 16.65
C PRO A 208 20.67 15.16 16.49
N TYR A 209 21.66 15.35 17.37
CA TYR A 209 22.57 16.49 17.26
C TYR A 209 23.43 16.42 15.99
N GLN A 210 23.96 15.24 15.66
CA GLN A 210 24.75 15.07 14.44
C GLN A 210 23.90 15.23 13.17
N MET A 211 22.63 14.81 13.18
CA MET A 211 21.66 15.09 12.10
C MET A 211 21.43 16.59 11.94
N LYS A 212 21.22 17.31 13.05
CA LYS A 212 21.07 18.77 13.03
C LYS A 212 22.31 19.46 12.44
N LEU A 213 23.51 19.02 12.80
CA LEU A 213 24.74 19.53 12.19
C LEU A 213 24.78 19.32 10.67
N VAL A 214 24.30 18.17 10.16
CA VAL A 214 24.18 17.95 8.71
C VAL A 214 23.13 18.89 8.11
N ALA A 215 22.01 19.13 8.80
CA ALA A 215 21.00 20.06 8.33
C ALA A 215 21.54 21.48 8.16
N ASP A 216 22.26 21.97 9.18
CA ASP A 216 22.92 23.27 9.18
C ASP A 216 24.01 23.34 8.09
N GLU A 217 24.85 22.31 7.99
CA GLU A 217 25.92 22.18 6.98
C GLU A 217 25.37 22.26 5.56
N MET A 218 24.25 21.58 5.29
CA MET A 218 23.69 21.44 3.95
C MET A 218 22.59 22.44 3.63
N GLY A 219 22.18 23.28 4.59
CA GLY A 219 21.10 24.25 4.44
C GLY A 219 19.74 23.58 4.15
N VAL A 220 19.39 22.56 4.92
CA VAL A 220 18.05 21.91 4.88
C VAL A 220 17.32 22.11 6.20
N GLN A 221 16.00 21.99 6.19
CA GLN A 221 15.21 22.08 7.42
C GLN A 221 15.45 20.87 8.31
N TYR A 222 15.53 21.11 9.62
CA TYR A 222 15.55 20.09 10.67
C TYR A 222 14.33 20.23 11.56
N LEU A 223 13.51 19.17 11.61
CA LEU A 223 12.36 19.08 12.51
C LEU A 223 12.77 18.28 13.75
N ASP A 224 12.86 18.95 14.90
CA ASP A 224 13.27 18.33 16.17
C ASP A 224 12.13 17.52 16.82
N LEU A 225 11.76 16.42 16.15
CA LEU A 225 10.74 15.49 16.63
C LEU A 225 11.25 14.66 17.83
N THR A 226 12.57 14.53 18.01
CA THR A 226 13.16 13.89 19.19
C THR A 226 12.77 14.64 20.47
N THR A 227 13.00 15.96 20.52
CA THR A 227 12.61 16.78 21.66
C THR A 227 11.09 16.81 21.85
N ALA A 228 10.33 16.96 20.77
CA ALA A 228 8.86 17.00 20.84
C ALA A 228 8.27 15.70 21.42
N THR A 229 8.80 14.53 21.02
CA THR A 229 8.32 13.23 21.55
C THR A 229 8.80 12.97 22.97
N LYS A 230 9.99 13.44 23.35
CA LYS A 230 10.45 13.43 24.74
C LYS A 230 9.44 14.16 25.64
N GLU A 231 9.10 15.40 25.30
CA GLU A 231 8.16 16.22 26.07
C GLU A 231 6.76 15.58 26.13
N LEU A 232 6.29 15.02 25.02
CA LEU A 232 5.04 14.25 24.99
C LEU A 232 5.06 13.10 25.99
N TYR A 233 6.09 12.25 25.96
CA TYR A 233 6.14 11.08 26.85
C TYR A 233 6.26 11.48 28.32
N GLU A 234 7.09 12.48 28.62
CA GLU A 234 7.26 13.01 29.98
C GLU A 234 5.96 13.60 30.54
N SER A 235 5.13 14.22 29.69
CA SER A 235 3.83 14.76 30.11
C SER A 235 2.82 13.69 30.57
N TYR A 236 2.92 12.47 30.02
CA TYR A 236 2.10 11.33 30.45
C TYR A 236 2.75 10.58 31.63
N GLY A 237 4.07 10.65 31.76
CA GLY A 237 4.85 9.84 32.69
C GLY A 237 4.90 8.36 32.27
N ASP A 238 5.80 7.59 32.87
CA ASP A 238 6.15 6.23 32.42
C ASP A 238 4.93 5.31 32.25
N ALA A 239 4.14 5.14 33.31
CA ALA A 239 3.01 4.21 33.31
C ALA A 239 1.96 4.53 32.24
N LYS A 240 1.49 5.79 32.17
CA LYS A 240 0.45 6.19 31.20
C LYS A 240 1.01 6.26 29.79
N ALA A 241 2.26 6.70 29.61
CA ALA A 241 2.89 6.68 28.29
C ALA A 241 2.95 5.24 27.76
N ASN A 242 3.40 4.29 28.59
CA ASN A 242 3.45 2.87 28.23
C ASN A 242 2.07 2.30 27.86
N GLU A 243 1.03 2.64 28.62
CA GLU A 243 -0.34 2.16 28.40
C GLU A 243 -0.97 2.75 27.14
N LEU A 244 -0.83 4.06 26.93
CA LEU A 244 -1.61 4.79 25.92
C LEU A 244 -0.86 5.00 24.61
N LEU A 245 0.45 5.23 24.66
CA LEU A 245 1.23 5.67 23.50
C LEU A 245 2.00 4.53 22.83
N PHE A 246 2.25 3.43 23.55
CA PHE A 246 3.05 2.30 23.04
C PHE A 246 2.21 1.06 22.79
N ASP A 247 2.72 0.17 21.94
CA ASP A 247 2.03 -1.05 21.49
C ASP A 247 2.04 -2.19 22.53
N GLY A 248 2.64 -1.97 23.70
CA GLY A 248 2.86 -2.98 24.74
C GLY A 248 4.10 -3.88 24.52
N ASN A 249 4.78 -3.79 23.36
CA ASN A 249 5.91 -4.64 23.01
C ASN A 249 7.24 -3.86 23.03
N GLY A 250 7.85 -3.81 24.21
CA GLY A 250 9.14 -3.15 24.41
C GLY A 250 9.02 -1.63 24.54
N SER A 251 10.04 -0.89 24.10
CA SER A 251 10.20 0.54 24.41
C SER A 251 10.25 1.46 23.20
N THR A 252 9.85 0.97 22.02
CA THR A 252 10.07 1.67 20.74
C THR A 252 8.79 1.85 19.93
N HIS A 253 7.98 0.81 19.80
CA HIS A 253 6.87 0.83 18.85
C HIS A 253 5.61 1.42 19.47
N THR A 254 4.92 2.23 18.68
CA THR A 254 3.77 3.00 19.14
C THR A 254 2.45 2.31 18.83
N SER A 255 1.47 2.55 19.70
CA SER A 255 0.06 2.27 19.40
C SER A 255 -0.46 3.23 18.33
N ALA A 256 -1.68 3.02 17.83
CA ALA A 256 -2.36 3.98 16.96
C ALA A 256 -2.48 5.39 17.59
N MET A 257 -2.70 5.46 18.90
CA MET A 257 -2.78 6.73 19.64
C MET A 257 -1.42 7.43 19.67
N GLY A 258 -0.36 6.72 20.05
CA GLY A 258 1.00 7.28 20.07
C GLY A 258 1.43 7.75 18.68
N ALA A 259 1.26 6.91 17.66
CA ALA A 259 1.62 7.22 16.28
C ALA A 259 0.91 8.48 15.75
N THR A 260 -0.38 8.64 16.07
CA THR A 260 -1.18 9.81 15.68
C THR A 260 -0.73 11.09 16.38
N LEU A 261 -0.47 11.04 17.68
CA LEU A 261 0.03 12.20 18.43
C LEU A 261 1.41 12.64 17.94
N ILE A 262 2.29 11.68 17.62
CA ILE A 262 3.60 11.95 17.01
C ILE A 262 3.46 12.56 15.62
N ALA A 263 2.56 12.02 14.78
CA ALA A 263 2.29 12.57 13.46
C ALA A 263 1.75 14.01 13.54
N ARG A 264 0.93 14.32 14.56
CA ARG A 264 0.49 15.69 14.86
C ARG A 264 1.66 16.60 15.23
N LEU A 265 2.58 16.14 16.08
CA LEU A 265 3.81 16.88 16.43
C LEU A 265 4.68 17.14 15.20
N ALA A 266 4.84 16.16 14.32
CA ALA A 266 5.58 16.33 13.06
C ALA A 266 4.94 17.39 12.16
N ALA A 267 3.59 17.38 12.02
CA ALA A 267 2.86 18.40 11.27
C ALA A 267 2.97 19.80 11.92
N GLN A 268 2.93 19.90 13.25
CA GLN A 268 3.19 21.15 13.98
C GLN A 268 4.59 21.70 13.72
N LEU A 269 5.61 20.83 13.73
CA LEU A 269 6.98 21.22 13.43
C LEU A 269 7.14 21.68 11.97
N MET A 270 6.50 20.99 11.02
CA MET A 270 6.45 21.44 9.62
C MET A 270 5.82 22.82 9.49
N GLN A 271 4.65 23.04 10.11
CA GLN A 271 3.96 24.32 10.07
C GLN A 271 4.84 25.44 10.64
N LYS A 272 5.53 25.18 11.76
CA LYS A 272 6.48 26.12 12.39
C LYS A 272 7.69 26.40 11.51
N ALA A 273 8.14 25.42 10.71
CA ALA A 273 9.21 25.57 9.73
C ALA A 273 8.76 26.23 8.41
N GLY A 274 7.48 26.62 8.29
CA GLY A 274 6.93 27.21 7.07
C GLY A 274 6.70 26.20 5.94
N ILE A 275 6.70 24.90 6.25
CA ILE A 275 6.51 23.82 5.28
C ILE A 275 5.02 23.49 5.21
N LEU A 276 4.42 23.67 4.03
CA LEU A 276 3.02 23.30 3.75
C LEU A 276 1.99 23.92 4.72
N THR A 277 2.27 25.10 5.28
CA THR A 277 1.44 25.75 6.32
C THR A 277 -0.03 25.88 5.94
N GLU A 278 -0.34 26.24 4.69
CA GLU A 278 -1.72 26.39 4.19
C GLU A 278 -2.44 25.04 4.00
N ASN A 279 -1.68 23.96 3.87
CA ASN A 279 -2.18 22.59 3.69
C ASN A 279 -2.26 21.80 4.98
N ILE A 280 -1.70 22.29 6.08
CA ILE A 280 -1.72 21.60 7.37
C ILE A 280 -3.01 21.96 8.13
N ASN A 281 -3.66 20.95 8.72
CA ASN A 281 -4.86 21.09 9.54
C ASN A 281 -4.64 20.46 10.93
N LEU A 282 -4.56 21.29 11.97
CA LEU A 282 -4.25 20.88 13.35
C LEU A 282 -5.38 21.16 14.35
N THR A 283 -6.46 21.81 13.91
CA THR A 283 -7.39 22.58 14.75
C THR A 283 -8.66 21.84 15.19
N SER A 284 -8.69 20.52 15.18
CA SER A 284 -9.91 19.80 15.51
C SER A 284 -9.84 19.20 16.90
N ASP A 285 -10.47 19.85 17.88
CA ASP A 285 -10.82 19.26 19.18
C ASP A 285 -11.58 17.94 19.01
N LEU A 286 -12.29 17.81 17.89
CA LEU A 286 -12.92 16.60 17.38
C LEU A 286 -12.76 16.61 15.85
N SER A 287 -12.00 15.68 15.28
CA SER A 287 -11.88 15.44 13.84
C SER A 287 -12.36 14.06 13.45
N VAL A 288 -12.68 13.97 12.18
CA VAL A 288 -13.04 12.75 11.48
C VAL A 288 -12.19 12.65 10.22
N ASN A 289 -11.69 11.46 9.93
CA ASN A 289 -10.94 11.16 8.71
C ASN A 289 -11.49 9.85 8.10
N PRO A 290 -11.93 9.87 6.83
CA PRO A 290 -12.03 11.04 5.95
C PRO A 290 -13.12 12.04 6.40
N SER A 291 -12.97 13.32 6.03
CA SER A 291 -13.97 14.36 6.32
C SER A 291 -15.26 14.23 5.50
N THR A 292 -15.22 13.41 4.46
CA THR A 292 -16.34 12.98 3.61
C THR A 292 -16.18 11.49 3.37
N LEU A 293 -17.24 10.71 3.51
CA LEU A 293 -17.20 9.27 3.28
C LEU A 293 -17.86 8.96 1.93
N ASP A 294 -17.05 8.74 0.90
CA ASP A 294 -17.57 8.29 -0.39
C ASP A 294 -17.51 6.76 -0.48
N PHE A 295 -18.68 6.13 -0.58
CA PHE A 295 -18.78 4.71 -0.89
C PHE A 295 -18.50 4.43 -2.37
N GLY A 296 -18.48 5.47 -3.22
CA GLY A 296 -18.33 5.34 -4.64
C GLY A 296 -19.59 4.74 -5.28
N GLN A 297 -19.38 3.98 -6.35
CA GLN A 297 -20.47 3.29 -7.03
C GLN A 297 -20.55 1.85 -6.56
N ALA A 298 -21.78 1.34 -6.44
CA ALA A 298 -22.07 -0.03 -6.06
C ALA A 298 -23.24 -0.56 -6.88
N TYR A 299 -23.25 -1.85 -7.23
CA TYR A 299 -24.44 -2.47 -7.82
C TYR A 299 -25.48 -2.78 -6.76
N LYS A 300 -26.75 -2.78 -7.16
CA LYS A 300 -27.86 -3.14 -6.28
C LYS A 300 -27.63 -4.50 -5.59
N GLY A 301 -27.80 -4.53 -4.27
CA GLY A 301 -27.56 -5.67 -3.38
C GLY A 301 -26.13 -5.77 -2.83
N GLN A 302 -25.19 -4.93 -3.29
CA GLN A 302 -23.86 -4.88 -2.69
C GLN A 302 -23.88 -4.17 -1.34
N THR A 303 -23.06 -4.67 -0.43
CA THR A 303 -22.77 -4.00 0.84
C THR A 303 -21.34 -3.51 0.82
N ILE A 304 -21.12 -2.23 1.09
CA ILE A 304 -19.78 -1.65 1.25
C ILE A 304 -19.59 -1.28 2.71
N THR A 305 -18.40 -1.56 3.24
CA THR A 305 -17.97 -1.11 4.58
C THR A 305 -16.72 -0.25 4.42
N LYS A 306 -16.67 0.88 5.11
CA LYS A 306 -15.54 1.82 5.16
C LYS A 306 -15.22 2.14 6.62
N ASP A 307 -13.97 2.44 6.91
CA ASP A 307 -13.56 2.92 8.24
C ASP A 307 -13.66 4.46 8.30
N LEU A 308 -14.22 4.97 9.39
CA LEU A 308 -14.21 6.38 9.75
C LEU A 308 -13.39 6.53 11.02
N GLN A 309 -12.19 7.11 10.90
CA GLN A 309 -11.36 7.42 12.04
C GLN A 309 -11.90 8.69 12.73
N ILE A 310 -11.96 8.65 14.04
CA ILE A 310 -12.44 9.75 14.87
C ILE A 310 -11.37 10.05 15.90
N ASN A 311 -10.84 11.26 15.84
CA ASN A 311 -9.88 11.76 16.80
C ASN A 311 -10.51 12.91 17.59
N GLY A 312 -10.19 13.00 18.87
CA GLY A 312 -10.51 14.15 19.69
C GLY A 312 -9.31 14.46 20.57
N PHE A 313 -8.96 15.73 20.63
CA PHE A 313 -7.84 16.21 21.43
C PHE A 313 -8.35 17.29 22.36
N ASP A 314 -7.86 17.28 23.60
CA ASP A 314 -8.23 18.27 24.61
C ASP A 314 -9.77 18.36 24.84
N LEU A 315 -10.45 17.20 24.75
CA LEU A 315 -11.86 17.04 25.05
C LEU A 315 -12.15 17.28 26.54
N THR A 316 -13.28 17.93 26.80
CA THR A 316 -13.75 18.23 28.17
C THR A 316 -15.16 17.68 28.36
N PRO A 317 -15.44 16.94 29.46
CA PRO A 317 -14.55 16.57 30.57
C PRO A 317 -13.42 15.61 30.17
N GLU A 318 -12.40 15.40 31.02
CA GLU A 318 -11.25 14.52 30.69
C GLU A 318 -11.66 13.04 30.46
N GLU A 319 -12.79 12.58 30.98
CA GLU A 319 -13.35 11.26 30.67
C GLU A 319 -14.78 11.40 30.17
N GLY A 320 -15.10 10.74 29.06
CA GLY A 320 -16.42 10.84 28.46
C GLY A 320 -16.59 9.93 27.26
N THR A 321 -17.60 10.23 26.46
CA THR A 321 -17.89 9.50 25.23
C THR A 321 -18.06 10.45 24.04
N VAL A 322 -17.74 9.94 22.87
CA VAL A 322 -18.11 10.52 21.58
C VAL A 322 -19.20 9.64 20.99
N SER A 323 -20.33 10.27 20.67
CA SER A 323 -21.46 9.60 20.03
C SER A 323 -21.37 9.77 18.53
N VAL A 324 -21.56 8.67 17.81
CA VAL A 324 -21.60 8.64 16.35
C VAL A 324 -22.98 8.17 15.94
N THR A 325 -23.70 8.96 15.18
CA THR A 325 -25.04 8.63 14.68
C THR A 325 -25.03 8.68 13.18
N ALA A 326 -25.74 7.76 12.52
CA ALA A 326 -25.88 7.76 11.08
C ALA A 326 -27.33 8.00 10.67
N SER A 327 -27.51 8.68 9.53
CA SER A 327 -28.82 8.80 8.89
C SER A 327 -29.22 7.51 8.17
N ASN A 328 -30.32 7.53 7.42
CA ASN A 328 -31.06 6.33 7.03
C ASN A 328 -30.22 5.35 6.18
N GLY A 329 -30.34 4.06 6.48
CA GLY A 329 -29.69 2.97 5.73
C GLY A 329 -28.22 2.73 6.06
N LEU A 330 -27.56 3.66 6.77
CA LEU A 330 -26.21 3.47 7.27
C LEU A 330 -26.20 2.70 8.59
N LEU A 331 -25.22 1.80 8.72
CA LEU A 331 -24.95 1.08 9.96
C LEU A 331 -23.53 1.34 10.43
N LEU A 332 -23.37 1.53 11.72
CA LEU A 332 -22.15 1.87 12.44
C LEU A 332 -21.76 0.74 13.39
N SER A 333 -20.47 0.52 13.54
CA SER A 333 -19.93 -0.44 14.49
C SER A 333 -18.58 0.03 15.04
N ALA A 334 -18.44 0.07 16.37
CA ALA A 334 -17.17 0.39 17.04
C ALA A 334 -16.30 -0.86 17.28
N ASP A 335 -16.90 -2.05 17.31
CA ASP A 335 -16.23 -3.34 17.52
C ASP A 335 -16.02 -4.12 16.21
N GLY A 336 -16.63 -3.66 15.12
CA GLY A 336 -16.63 -4.31 13.82
C GLY A 336 -17.58 -5.50 13.68
N GLU A 337 -18.30 -5.87 14.75
CA GLU A 337 -19.19 -7.03 14.82
C GLU A 337 -20.67 -6.61 14.91
N ASN A 338 -20.98 -5.68 15.82
CA ASN A 338 -22.34 -5.24 16.10
C ASN A 338 -22.64 -3.94 15.33
N TYR A 339 -23.56 -4.04 14.36
CA TYR A 339 -23.91 -2.93 13.46
C TYR A 339 -25.29 -2.36 13.83
N THR A 340 -25.34 -1.06 14.15
CA THR A 340 -26.59 -0.33 14.47
C THR A 340 -26.55 1.10 13.89
N SER A 341 -27.61 1.89 14.00
CA SER A 341 -27.57 3.30 13.53
C SER A 341 -26.71 4.23 14.40
N THR A 342 -26.15 3.72 15.51
CA THR A 342 -25.33 4.49 16.44
C THR A 342 -24.09 3.71 16.88
N ALA A 343 -22.98 4.40 17.12
CA ALA A 343 -21.81 3.87 17.80
C ALA A 343 -21.35 4.84 18.88
N THR A 344 -20.65 4.34 19.88
CA THR A 344 -20.09 5.17 20.96
C THR A 344 -18.62 4.81 21.15
N LEU A 345 -17.78 5.84 21.19
CA LEU A 345 -16.36 5.70 21.50
C LEU A 345 -16.08 6.38 22.84
N SER A 346 -15.58 5.62 23.81
CA SER A 346 -15.17 6.16 25.09
C SER A 346 -13.78 6.77 24.99
N TYR A 347 -13.53 7.85 25.74
CA TYR A 347 -12.24 8.51 25.79
C TYR A 347 -11.83 8.85 27.23
N LYS A 348 -10.52 9.00 27.45
CA LYS A 348 -9.91 9.34 28.73
C LYS A 348 -8.78 10.35 28.57
N GLY A 349 -8.49 11.11 29.62
CA GLY A 349 -7.51 12.19 29.60
C GLY A 349 -7.75 13.23 28.50
N GLY A 350 -9.00 13.49 28.13
CA GLY A 350 -9.39 14.43 27.08
C GLY A 350 -8.99 14.00 25.66
N ASN A 351 -8.54 12.76 25.45
CA ASN A 351 -8.05 12.31 24.15
C ASN A 351 -8.84 11.08 23.68
N LEU A 352 -9.43 11.20 22.49
CA LEU A 352 -10.05 10.10 21.76
C LEU A 352 -9.22 9.80 20.52
N ILE A 353 -8.86 8.53 20.32
CA ILE A 353 -8.45 8.01 19.01
C ILE A 353 -9.15 6.68 18.84
N GLY A 354 -10.14 6.64 17.95
CA GLY A 354 -10.92 5.45 17.67
C GLY A 354 -11.37 5.41 16.21
N SER A 355 -11.98 4.31 15.82
CA SER A 355 -12.57 4.15 14.50
C SER A 355 -13.98 3.58 14.63
N VAL A 356 -14.82 3.93 13.68
CA VAL A 356 -16.15 3.34 13.50
C VAL A 356 -16.21 2.78 12.09
N LYS A 357 -16.58 1.51 11.97
CA LYS A 357 -16.94 0.90 10.69
C LYS A 357 -18.30 1.40 10.27
N VAL A 358 -18.37 1.95 9.07
CA VAL A 358 -19.58 2.43 8.42
C VAL A 358 -19.94 1.48 7.30
N LYS A 359 -21.12 0.89 7.37
CA LYS A 359 -21.64 -0.09 6.43
C LYS A 359 -22.90 0.44 5.76
N TYR A 360 -23.02 0.23 4.46
CA TYR A 360 -24.21 0.57 3.68
C TYR A 360 -24.53 -0.54 2.70
N GLU A 361 -25.79 -0.96 2.65
CA GLU A 361 -26.32 -1.88 1.64
C GLU A 361 -27.05 -1.08 0.56
N PHE A 362 -26.56 -1.18 -0.68
CA PHE A 362 -27.14 -0.51 -1.84
C PHE A 362 -28.39 -1.25 -2.32
N SER A 363 -29.51 -1.04 -1.63
CA SER A 363 -30.75 -1.80 -1.87
C SER A 363 -31.65 -1.20 -2.98
N ALA A 364 -31.47 0.07 -3.34
CA ALA A 364 -32.28 0.77 -4.33
C ALA A 364 -31.42 1.67 -5.24
N ALA A 365 -31.76 1.70 -6.54
CA ALA A 365 -31.07 2.50 -7.54
C ALA A 365 -31.16 4.01 -7.23
N GLY A 366 -30.08 4.75 -7.51
CA GLY A 366 -30.01 6.19 -7.31
C GLY A 366 -28.83 6.63 -6.44
N ASP A 367 -28.80 7.93 -6.14
CA ASP A 367 -27.73 8.53 -5.35
C ASP A 367 -27.99 8.33 -3.85
N VAL A 368 -26.93 7.99 -3.12
CA VAL A 368 -26.89 7.93 -1.65
C VAL A 368 -26.40 9.28 -1.17
N ASN A 369 -27.22 9.98 -0.39
CA ASN A 369 -26.89 11.27 0.20
C ASN A 369 -27.24 11.25 1.68
N GLU A 370 -26.38 10.58 2.44
CA GLU A 370 -26.56 10.36 3.87
C GLU A 370 -25.52 11.15 4.66
N THR A 371 -25.60 11.08 5.98
CA THR A 371 -24.74 11.81 6.89
C THR A 371 -24.40 10.96 8.10
N ILE A 372 -23.17 11.10 8.58
CA ILE A 372 -22.77 10.64 9.90
C ILE A 372 -22.52 11.88 10.74
N THR A 373 -23.04 11.89 11.96
CA THR A 373 -22.84 12.96 12.91
C THR A 373 -22.03 12.44 14.08
N VAL A 374 -20.86 13.03 14.30
CA VAL A 374 -19.97 12.75 15.42
C VAL A 374 -20.12 13.88 16.42
N THR A 375 -20.47 13.56 17.67
CA THR A 375 -20.77 14.54 18.71
C THR A 375 -19.98 14.26 19.98
N SER A 376 -19.40 15.29 20.57
CA SER A 376 -18.79 15.27 21.90
C SER A 376 -19.15 16.55 22.64
N GLY A 377 -20.01 16.47 23.65
CA GLY A 377 -20.51 17.66 24.33
C GLY A 377 -21.29 18.58 23.38
N ASP A 378 -20.85 19.83 23.25
CA ASP A 378 -21.37 20.85 22.33
C ASP A 378 -20.73 20.80 20.93
N LYS A 379 -19.70 19.98 20.74
CA LYS A 379 -18.96 19.85 19.48
C LYS A 379 -19.65 18.84 18.58
N THR A 380 -19.85 19.21 17.34
CA THR A 380 -20.46 18.35 16.32
C THR A 380 -19.67 18.43 15.02
N VAL A 381 -19.34 17.28 14.47
CA VAL A 381 -18.77 17.13 13.13
C VAL A 381 -19.74 16.30 12.29
N THR A 382 -20.17 16.84 11.16
CA THR A 382 -20.98 16.11 10.20
C THR A 382 -20.09 15.64 9.06
N VAL A 383 -20.13 14.34 8.77
CA VAL A 383 -19.48 13.70 7.64
C VAL A 383 -20.53 13.43 6.58
N PRO A 384 -20.50 14.15 5.46
CA PRO A 384 -21.31 13.79 4.31
C PRO A 384 -20.93 12.39 3.84
N VAL A 385 -21.94 11.56 3.60
CA VAL A 385 -21.79 10.22 3.06
C VAL A 385 -22.42 10.17 1.68
N THR A 386 -21.62 9.91 0.67
CA THR A 386 -22.06 9.82 -0.71
C THR A 386 -21.90 8.41 -1.25
N GLY A 387 -22.67 8.12 -2.29
CA GLY A 387 -22.51 6.92 -3.08
C GLY A 387 -23.53 6.87 -4.19
N LYS A 388 -23.45 5.88 -5.07
CA LYS A 388 -24.44 5.69 -6.13
C LYS A 388 -24.74 4.21 -6.34
N CYS A 389 -26.00 3.85 -6.15
CA CYS A 389 -26.48 2.53 -6.52
C CYS A 389 -26.74 2.49 -8.03
N ILE A 390 -25.98 1.64 -8.71
CA ILE A 390 -26.18 1.32 -10.12
C ILE A 390 -27.08 0.09 -10.21
N GLU A 391 -28.20 0.22 -10.93
CA GLU A 391 -28.96 -0.95 -11.35
C GLU A 391 -28.39 -1.42 -12.68
N LEU A 392 -27.94 -2.67 -12.74
CA LEU A 392 -27.56 -3.29 -14.01
C LEU A 392 -28.83 -3.37 -14.86
N ALA A 393 -28.89 -2.58 -15.94
CA ALA A 393 -30.00 -2.60 -16.88
C ALA A 393 -30.18 -4.01 -17.49
N ASP A 394 -31.33 -4.24 -18.14
CA ASP A 394 -31.62 -5.46 -18.91
C ASP A 394 -30.64 -5.60 -20.11
N GLY A 395 -29.41 -6.04 -19.83
CA GLY A 395 -28.34 -6.22 -20.80
C GLY A 395 -27.95 -7.70 -20.98
N VAL A 396 -26.90 -7.93 -21.76
CA VAL A 396 -26.40 -9.27 -22.08
C VAL A 396 -25.25 -9.63 -21.14
N PRO A 397 -25.35 -10.71 -20.33
CA PRO A 397 -24.22 -11.21 -19.55
C PRO A 397 -23.02 -11.46 -20.45
N THR A 398 -21.87 -10.95 -20.04
CA THR A 398 -20.67 -10.86 -20.87
C THR A 398 -19.44 -11.22 -20.05
N SER A 399 -18.52 -12.00 -20.60
CA SER A 399 -17.25 -12.32 -19.94
C SER A 399 -16.10 -12.62 -20.89
N ALA A 400 -14.89 -12.26 -20.49
CA ALA A 400 -13.63 -12.71 -21.04
C ALA A 400 -12.94 -13.59 -20.00
N TYR A 401 -12.60 -14.83 -20.37
CA TYR A 401 -12.13 -15.85 -19.45
C TYR A 401 -10.90 -16.57 -19.99
N TRP A 402 -9.81 -16.54 -19.23
CA TRP A 402 -8.56 -17.22 -19.50
C TRP A 402 -8.40 -18.39 -18.53
N ARG A 403 -8.50 -19.60 -19.06
CA ARG A 403 -8.45 -20.82 -18.26
C ARG A 403 -7.03 -21.17 -17.78
N LEU A 404 -6.03 -20.86 -18.60
CA LEU A 404 -4.60 -20.94 -18.26
C LEU A 404 -4.09 -22.36 -17.92
N GLU A 405 -4.61 -23.42 -18.56
CA GLU A 405 -4.11 -24.79 -18.36
C GLU A 405 -3.04 -25.23 -19.38
N LYS A 406 -3.06 -24.62 -20.56
CA LYS A 406 -2.32 -25.07 -21.75
C LYS A 406 -1.89 -23.95 -22.67
N ASP A 407 -2.61 -22.84 -22.65
CA ASP A 407 -2.43 -21.65 -23.47
C ASP A 407 -3.07 -20.44 -22.76
N ASP A 408 -2.88 -19.27 -23.35
CA ASP A 408 -3.43 -17.96 -22.98
C ASP A 408 -4.68 -17.60 -23.82
N GLU A 409 -5.32 -18.59 -24.46
CA GLU A 409 -6.54 -18.37 -25.24
C GLU A 409 -7.67 -17.85 -24.34
N CYS A 410 -8.27 -16.74 -24.75
CA CYS A 410 -9.42 -16.17 -24.07
C CYS A 410 -10.74 -16.71 -24.64
N ALA A 411 -11.55 -17.34 -23.80
CA ALA A 411 -12.94 -17.64 -24.11
C ALA A 411 -13.82 -16.41 -23.82
N THR A 412 -14.52 -15.91 -24.82
CA THR A 412 -15.46 -14.80 -24.68
C THR A 412 -16.90 -15.27 -24.74
N GLU A 413 -17.74 -14.80 -23.82
CA GLU A 413 -19.20 -14.93 -23.85
C GLU A 413 -19.83 -13.54 -23.89
N GLY A 414 -20.84 -13.32 -24.73
CA GLY A 414 -21.45 -12.01 -24.92
C GLY A 414 -20.57 -11.01 -25.70
N PRO A 415 -21.01 -9.75 -25.84
CA PRO A 415 -20.32 -8.69 -26.58
C PRO A 415 -19.10 -8.10 -25.84
N VAL A 416 -18.01 -8.86 -25.81
CA VAL A 416 -16.68 -8.44 -25.32
C VAL A 416 -15.60 -8.94 -26.27
N SER A 417 -14.51 -8.19 -26.36
CA SER A 417 -13.30 -8.58 -27.06
C SER A 417 -12.14 -8.65 -26.07
N SER A 418 -11.40 -9.75 -26.11
CA SER A 418 -10.14 -9.89 -25.39
C SER A 418 -9.02 -9.17 -26.16
N LEU A 419 -8.10 -8.54 -25.43
CA LEU A 419 -6.83 -8.04 -25.95
C LEU A 419 -5.67 -8.99 -25.63
N GLY A 420 -5.98 -10.17 -25.07
CA GLY A 420 -5.01 -11.19 -24.70
C GLY A 420 -4.28 -10.90 -23.40
N GLU A 421 -3.17 -11.62 -23.23
CA GLU A 421 -2.22 -11.48 -22.14
C GLU A 421 -0.95 -10.77 -22.64
N THR A 422 -0.35 -9.92 -21.80
CA THR A 422 0.95 -9.31 -22.05
C THR A 422 1.83 -9.33 -20.80
N TYR A 423 3.13 -9.14 -20.97
CA TYR A 423 4.11 -9.18 -19.89
C TYR A 423 5.00 -7.94 -19.91
N SER A 424 5.52 -7.58 -18.74
CA SER A 424 6.66 -6.67 -18.59
C SER A 424 7.59 -7.20 -17.50
N GLU A 425 8.89 -7.34 -17.80
CA GLU A 425 9.91 -7.98 -16.94
C GLU A 425 9.53 -9.39 -16.41
N MET A 426 8.54 -10.02 -17.03
CA MET A 426 7.99 -11.33 -16.71
C MET A 426 7.89 -12.15 -17.98
N LYS A 427 7.86 -13.47 -17.84
CA LYS A 427 7.59 -14.38 -18.95
C LYS A 427 6.85 -15.62 -18.50
N LEU A 428 6.11 -16.22 -19.42
CA LEU A 428 5.62 -17.58 -19.27
C LEU A 428 6.80 -18.54 -19.11
N GLN A 429 6.83 -19.31 -18.01
CA GLN A 429 7.75 -20.43 -17.87
C GLN A 429 7.18 -21.67 -18.55
N LYS A 430 5.95 -22.05 -18.17
CA LYS A 430 5.23 -23.24 -18.68
C LYS A 430 3.81 -23.30 -18.15
N TYR A 431 3.00 -24.16 -18.76
CA TYR A 431 1.74 -24.62 -18.18
C TYR A 431 1.93 -25.95 -17.43
N SER A 432 1.81 -25.92 -16.11
CA SER A 432 1.89 -27.12 -15.26
C SER A 432 1.13 -26.89 -13.96
N SER A 433 0.78 -27.96 -13.24
CA SER A 433 0.36 -27.78 -11.85
C SER A 433 1.51 -27.15 -11.04
N PRO A 434 1.24 -26.40 -9.97
CA PRO A 434 2.29 -25.86 -9.11
C PRO A 434 3.18 -27.00 -8.59
N ASN A 435 2.57 -27.97 -7.88
CA ASN A 435 3.11 -29.31 -7.60
C ASN A 435 2.03 -30.25 -7.01
N ALA A 436 2.45 -31.45 -6.57
CA ALA A 436 1.57 -32.45 -5.95
C ALA A 436 0.96 -32.04 -4.59
N ASN A 437 1.48 -31.00 -3.94
CA ASN A 437 0.99 -30.49 -2.66
C ASN A 437 0.04 -29.29 -2.82
N THR A 438 -0.42 -29.02 -4.05
CA THR A 438 -1.26 -27.85 -4.31
C THR A 438 -2.61 -28.00 -3.63
N THR A 439 -2.99 -27.00 -2.84
CA THR A 439 -4.33 -26.86 -2.26
C THR A 439 -5.12 -25.82 -3.03
N TRP A 440 -6.42 -26.04 -3.18
CA TRP A 440 -7.34 -25.13 -3.85
C TRP A 440 -8.42 -24.66 -2.88
N PRO A 441 -9.01 -23.47 -3.10
CA PRO A 441 -10.18 -23.04 -2.35
C PRO A 441 -11.32 -24.06 -2.44
N GLU A 442 -12.09 -24.16 -1.36
CA GLU A 442 -13.24 -25.07 -1.28
C GLU A 442 -14.27 -24.72 -2.37
N GLY A 443 -14.96 -25.74 -2.89
CA GLY A 443 -16.02 -25.56 -3.89
C GLY A 443 -15.53 -25.39 -5.34
N THR A 444 -14.22 -25.24 -5.58
CA THR A 444 -13.66 -25.20 -6.94
C THR A 444 -13.80 -26.52 -7.70
N GLY A 445 -13.79 -27.65 -6.97
CA GLY A 445 -13.71 -28.99 -7.57
C GLY A 445 -12.34 -29.31 -8.20
N PHE A 446 -11.33 -28.47 -7.98
CA PHE A 446 -9.98 -28.69 -8.47
C PHE A 446 -9.13 -29.50 -7.48
N ASP A 447 -8.18 -30.26 -8.02
CA ASP A 447 -7.18 -31.00 -7.26
C ASP A 447 -5.75 -30.57 -7.62
N ALA A 448 -4.75 -31.16 -6.98
CA ALA A 448 -3.36 -30.82 -7.19
C ALA A 448 -2.83 -31.10 -8.62
N THR A 449 -3.58 -31.82 -9.44
CA THR A 449 -3.21 -32.12 -10.84
C THR A 449 -3.61 -31.01 -11.81
N ARG A 450 -4.53 -30.11 -11.40
CA ARG A 450 -4.96 -28.95 -12.19
C ARG A 450 -3.74 -28.12 -12.60
N LYS A 451 -3.56 -27.96 -13.92
CA LYS A 451 -2.48 -27.13 -14.46
C LYS A 451 -2.78 -25.66 -14.26
N THR A 452 -1.74 -24.85 -14.18
CA THR A 452 -1.81 -23.40 -14.07
C THR A 452 -0.78 -22.79 -15.02
N GLN A 453 -0.91 -21.51 -15.30
CA GLN A 453 0.14 -20.77 -15.97
C GLN A 453 1.19 -20.39 -14.94
N ARG A 454 2.41 -20.91 -15.10
CA ARG A 454 3.54 -20.57 -14.24
C ARG A 454 4.37 -19.49 -14.91
N ASN A 455 4.48 -18.36 -14.24
CA ASN A 455 5.19 -17.19 -14.72
C ASN A 455 6.44 -16.93 -13.86
N ILE A 456 7.51 -16.48 -14.50
CA ILE A 456 8.81 -16.21 -13.86
C ILE A 456 9.34 -14.85 -14.33
N ILE A 457 10.14 -14.21 -13.49
CA ILE A 457 10.88 -13.00 -13.87
C ILE A 457 11.78 -13.27 -15.08
N GLU A 458 11.93 -12.27 -15.94
CA GLU A 458 12.95 -12.29 -16.99
C GLU A 458 14.35 -12.48 -16.40
N GLY A 459 15.20 -13.27 -17.05
CA GLY A 459 16.49 -13.70 -16.48
C GLY A 459 16.39 -14.79 -15.41
N GLU A 460 15.20 -15.18 -14.96
CA GLU A 460 14.92 -16.30 -14.04
C GLU A 460 15.58 -16.20 -12.65
N SER A 461 16.05 -15.00 -12.30
CA SER A 461 16.67 -14.69 -11.02
C SER A 461 15.95 -13.51 -10.40
N TRP A 462 15.22 -13.78 -9.32
CA TRP A 462 14.61 -12.75 -8.50
C TRP A 462 15.70 -11.97 -7.78
N PRO A 463 15.73 -10.63 -7.89
CA PRO A 463 16.74 -9.83 -7.22
C PRO A 463 16.48 -9.81 -5.72
N ALA A 464 17.55 -9.64 -4.95
CA ALA A 464 17.43 -9.53 -3.51
C ALA A 464 16.73 -8.23 -3.10
N GLY A 465 15.96 -8.36 -2.01
CA GLY A 465 15.51 -7.28 -1.17
C GLY A 465 14.15 -6.69 -1.53
N GLU A 466 13.53 -7.01 -2.67
CA GLU A 466 12.24 -6.42 -3.06
C GLU A 466 11.23 -6.46 -1.91
N ILE A 467 10.77 -5.29 -1.46
CA ILE A 467 9.84 -5.18 -0.34
C ILE A 467 8.41 -4.87 -0.75
N ASP A 468 8.24 -4.43 -1.99
CA ASP A 468 6.97 -3.98 -2.56
C ASP A 468 6.95 -4.29 -4.05
N GLU A 469 5.83 -4.05 -4.73
CA GLU A 469 5.74 -4.23 -6.17
C GLU A 469 6.77 -3.39 -6.93
N VAL A 470 7.29 -3.97 -8.00
CA VAL A 470 8.07 -3.26 -9.01
C VAL A 470 7.10 -2.83 -10.09
N SER A 471 6.84 -1.53 -10.22
CA SER A 471 5.81 -0.98 -11.12
C SER A 471 5.99 -1.32 -12.60
N THR A 472 7.21 -1.68 -13.00
CA THR A 472 7.54 -2.12 -14.37
C THR A 472 7.41 -3.63 -14.56
N ARG A 473 7.13 -4.42 -13.52
CA ARG A 473 7.09 -5.88 -13.60
C ARG A 473 5.70 -6.42 -13.36
N TYR A 474 5.09 -6.95 -14.42
CA TYR A 474 3.73 -7.46 -14.32
C TYR A 474 3.38 -8.49 -15.40
N ILE A 475 2.28 -9.19 -15.12
CA ILE A 475 1.49 -9.97 -16.08
C ILE A 475 0.16 -9.23 -16.22
N GLU A 476 -0.26 -8.91 -17.44
CA GLU A 476 -1.47 -8.14 -17.72
C GLU A 476 -2.47 -8.94 -18.55
N PHE A 477 -3.74 -8.93 -18.14
CA PHE A 477 -4.88 -9.41 -18.92
C PHE A 477 -5.78 -8.24 -19.26
N ALA A 478 -6.25 -8.16 -20.50
CA ALA A 478 -7.06 -7.03 -20.93
C ALA A 478 -8.29 -7.44 -21.74
N ALA A 479 -9.40 -6.73 -21.49
CA ALA A 479 -10.65 -6.90 -22.22
C ALA A 479 -11.34 -5.55 -22.44
N LYS A 480 -12.14 -5.48 -23.49
CA LYS A 480 -12.95 -4.30 -23.83
C LYS A 480 -14.33 -4.70 -24.36
N PRO A 481 -15.35 -3.85 -24.22
CA PRO A 481 -16.65 -4.08 -24.87
C PRO A 481 -16.51 -4.28 -26.38
N ALA A 482 -17.45 -5.04 -26.96
CA ALA A 482 -17.55 -5.11 -28.41
C ALA A 482 -17.95 -3.74 -29.01
N LYS A 483 -17.69 -3.57 -30.30
CA LYS A 483 -18.10 -2.37 -31.04
C LYS A 483 -19.60 -2.12 -30.87
N GLY A 484 -19.99 -0.88 -30.56
CA GLY A 484 -21.38 -0.50 -30.35
C GLY A 484 -21.95 -0.80 -28.97
N THR A 485 -21.19 -1.39 -28.04
CA THR A 485 -21.66 -1.67 -26.68
C THR A 485 -20.88 -0.92 -25.61
N LYS A 486 -21.49 -0.81 -24.43
CA LYS A 486 -20.83 -0.51 -23.17
C LYS A 486 -20.83 -1.76 -22.31
N LEU A 487 -19.82 -1.93 -21.45
CA LEU A 487 -19.73 -3.04 -20.51
C LEU A 487 -19.73 -2.52 -19.08
N ASN A 488 -20.78 -2.86 -18.33
CA ASN A 488 -20.81 -2.68 -16.88
C ASN A 488 -20.12 -3.88 -16.24
N VAL A 489 -18.83 -3.75 -15.97
CA VAL A 489 -18.03 -4.81 -15.33
C VAL A 489 -18.51 -4.97 -13.91
N ASN A 490 -18.74 -6.22 -13.49
CA ASN A 490 -19.16 -6.58 -12.15
C ASN A 490 -18.36 -7.75 -11.57
N GLU A 491 -17.38 -8.29 -12.28
CA GLU A 491 -16.54 -9.35 -11.76
C GLU A 491 -15.13 -9.22 -12.34
N ILE A 492 -14.14 -9.22 -11.46
CA ILE A 492 -12.77 -9.61 -11.79
C ILE A 492 -12.41 -10.73 -10.83
N SER A 493 -12.12 -11.91 -11.35
CA SER A 493 -11.75 -13.06 -10.52
C SER A 493 -10.57 -13.81 -11.11
N MET A 494 -9.77 -14.45 -10.25
CA MET A 494 -8.67 -15.33 -10.63
C MET A 494 -8.21 -16.17 -9.42
N TYR A 495 -7.32 -17.12 -9.67
CA TYR A 495 -6.58 -17.82 -8.64
C TYR A 495 -5.08 -17.58 -8.80
N VAL A 496 -4.39 -17.33 -7.67
CA VAL A 496 -2.94 -17.11 -7.65
C VAL A 496 -2.24 -17.88 -6.53
N CYS A 497 -1.02 -18.35 -6.78
CA CYS A 497 -0.16 -18.91 -5.73
C CYS A 497 1.33 -18.70 -6.03
N GLY A 498 2.17 -18.78 -4.99
CA GLY A 498 3.60 -18.97 -5.16
C GLY A 498 3.96 -20.44 -5.43
N CYS A 499 5.00 -20.71 -6.21
CA CYS A 499 5.55 -22.06 -6.40
C CYS A 499 7.09 -22.02 -6.43
N GLY A 500 7.71 -23.14 -6.06
CA GLY A 500 9.17 -23.26 -5.90
C GLY A 500 9.68 -22.94 -4.49
N GLY A 501 8.77 -22.71 -3.53
CA GLY A 501 9.04 -22.44 -2.12
C GLY A 501 8.21 -21.26 -1.62
N ASN A 502 8.20 -21.05 -0.30
CA ASN A 502 7.46 -19.95 0.31
C ASN A 502 8.11 -18.61 -0.04
N GLY A 503 7.36 -17.52 0.03
CA GLY A 503 7.91 -16.16 -0.03
C GLY A 503 7.67 -15.41 -1.32
N MET A 504 7.03 -16.02 -2.33
CA MET A 504 6.44 -15.22 -3.40
C MET A 504 5.45 -14.23 -2.81
N ARG A 505 5.37 -13.05 -3.44
CA ARG A 505 4.45 -11.97 -3.09
C ARG A 505 3.87 -11.40 -4.37
N CYS A 506 2.66 -10.85 -4.30
CA CYS A 506 2.13 -10.06 -5.39
C CYS A 506 1.07 -9.07 -4.92
N LYS A 507 0.89 -8.01 -5.69
CA LYS A 507 -0.30 -7.16 -5.62
C LYS A 507 -0.99 -7.21 -6.97
N ILE A 508 -2.31 -7.09 -6.95
CA ILE A 508 -3.14 -7.20 -8.14
C ILE A 508 -3.98 -5.95 -8.25
N TYR A 509 -3.95 -5.33 -9.41
CA TYR A 509 -4.66 -4.09 -9.68
C TYR A 509 -5.46 -4.20 -10.97
N TYR A 510 -6.51 -3.40 -11.10
CA TYR A 510 -7.10 -3.11 -12.40
C TYR A 510 -7.09 -1.61 -12.70
N SER A 511 -7.12 -1.27 -13.99
CA SER A 511 -7.14 0.11 -14.48
C SER A 511 -7.82 0.19 -15.85
N LYS A 512 -8.45 1.33 -16.14
CA LYS A 512 -8.86 1.68 -17.51
C LYS A 512 -7.72 2.27 -18.35
N GLU A 513 -6.74 2.84 -17.67
CA GLU A 513 -5.61 3.55 -18.23
C GLU A 513 -4.41 2.61 -18.35
N ASP A 514 -3.68 2.73 -19.45
CA ASP A 514 -2.49 1.92 -19.75
C ASP A 514 -1.30 2.21 -18.82
N ASN A 515 -1.18 3.46 -18.35
CA ASN A 515 -0.18 3.90 -17.39
C ASN A 515 -0.49 3.50 -15.94
N PHE A 516 -1.69 2.96 -15.66
CA PHE A 516 -2.14 2.60 -14.32
C PHE A 516 -2.14 3.77 -13.31
N ALA A 517 -2.28 5.03 -13.76
CA ALA A 517 -2.25 6.20 -12.88
C ALA A 517 -3.38 6.18 -11.83
N ASN A 518 -4.56 5.67 -12.20
CA ASN A 518 -5.73 5.52 -11.32
C ASN A 518 -6.07 4.04 -11.07
N ALA A 519 -5.06 3.22 -10.79
CA ALA A 519 -5.23 1.79 -10.57
C ALA A 519 -5.93 1.48 -9.24
N VAL A 520 -6.83 0.49 -9.25
CA VAL A 520 -7.53 -0.01 -8.06
C VAL A 520 -6.92 -1.34 -7.63
N ASN A 521 -6.39 -1.42 -6.41
CA ASN A 521 -5.89 -2.67 -5.84
C ASN A 521 -7.07 -3.59 -5.49
N ILE A 522 -6.99 -4.85 -5.92
CA ILE A 522 -8.00 -5.90 -5.64
C ILE A 522 -7.44 -7.08 -4.85
N ALA A 523 -6.12 -7.14 -4.67
CA ALA A 523 -5.47 -8.07 -3.76
C ALA A 523 -4.08 -7.56 -3.37
N ASP A 524 -3.75 -7.76 -2.10
CA ASP A 524 -2.43 -7.47 -1.54
C ASP A 524 -1.90 -8.71 -0.81
N PHE A 525 -0.94 -9.39 -1.44
CA PHE A 525 -0.18 -10.49 -0.85
C PHE A 525 1.26 -10.07 -0.58
N SER A 526 1.44 -8.90 0.06
CA SER A 526 2.74 -8.43 0.54
C SER A 526 3.32 -9.32 1.64
N GLY A 527 2.45 -10.03 2.38
CA GLY A 527 2.86 -11.14 3.24
C GLY A 527 3.36 -12.32 2.40
N ALA A 528 4.44 -12.97 2.85
CA ALA A 528 5.01 -14.12 2.16
C ALA A 528 3.95 -15.21 1.88
N MET A 529 3.61 -15.43 0.60
CA MET A 529 2.65 -16.45 0.20
C MET A 529 3.20 -17.84 0.55
N LYS A 530 2.34 -18.69 1.11
CA LYS A 530 2.63 -20.11 1.29
C LYS A 530 2.68 -20.78 -0.09
N ALA A 531 3.70 -21.60 -0.30
CA ALA A 531 3.89 -22.26 -1.58
C ALA A 531 2.75 -23.24 -1.88
N ASN A 532 2.27 -23.20 -3.11
CA ASN A 532 1.25 -24.10 -3.69
C ASN A 532 -0.11 -23.99 -2.99
N ASP A 533 -0.32 -22.98 -2.15
CA ASP A 533 -1.62 -22.69 -1.58
C ASP A 533 -2.34 -21.71 -2.50
N MET A 534 -3.30 -22.21 -3.28
CA MET A 534 -3.98 -21.41 -4.27
C MET A 534 -5.00 -20.50 -3.60
N MET A 535 -4.87 -19.19 -3.84
CA MET A 535 -5.73 -18.19 -3.23
C MET A 535 -6.69 -17.64 -4.27
N GLU A 536 -7.97 -17.53 -3.89
CA GLU A 536 -8.97 -16.83 -4.69
C GLU A 536 -8.75 -15.33 -4.58
N VAL A 537 -8.80 -14.65 -5.73
CA VAL A 537 -8.86 -13.20 -5.82
C VAL A 537 -10.16 -12.88 -6.52
N LYS A 538 -11.00 -12.09 -5.86
CA LYS A 538 -12.31 -11.72 -6.38
C LYS A 538 -12.64 -10.27 -6.04
N ALA A 539 -12.94 -9.50 -7.07
CA ALA A 539 -13.45 -8.15 -6.96
C ALA A 539 -14.77 -8.02 -7.73
N THR A 540 -15.64 -7.15 -7.23
CA THR A 540 -16.93 -6.84 -7.85
C THR A 540 -16.92 -5.36 -8.24
N PRO A 541 -16.05 -4.96 -9.20
CA PRO A 541 -15.85 -3.56 -9.54
C PRO A 541 -17.17 -2.96 -10.02
N VAL A 542 -17.37 -1.66 -9.80
CA VAL A 542 -18.49 -0.94 -10.40
C VAL A 542 -17.90 0.02 -11.42
N LEU A 543 -17.77 -0.50 -12.63
CA LEU A 543 -16.99 0.11 -13.70
C LEU A 543 -17.75 -0.01 -15.02
N GLU A 544 -18.14 1.12 -15.59
CA GLU A 544 -18.57 1.18 -16.98
C GLU A 544 -17.34 1.34 -17.89
N LEU A 545 -17.24 0.48 -18.90
CA LEU A 545 -16.34 0.61 -20.03
C LEU A 545 -17.14 1.02 -21.25
N ASN A 546 -16.80 2.18 -21.83
CA ASN A 546 -17.28 2.58 -23.14
C ASN A 546 -16.56 1.81 -24.26
N GLU A 547 -17.11 1.82 -25.48
CA GLU A 547 -16.61 1.09 -26.66
C GLU A 547 -15.07 1.16 -26.87
N ASN A 548 -14.48 2.32 -26.60
CA ASN A 548 -13.06 2.58 -26.83
C ASN A 548 -12.18 2.42 -25.58
N GLU A 549 -12.78 2.14 -24.42
CA GLU A 549 -12.05 1.92 -23.18
C GLU A 549 -11.63 0.45 -23.05
N THR A 550 -10.54 0.22 -22.34
CA THR A 550 -10.02 -1.12 -22.07
C THR A 550 -9.89 -1.29 -20.57
N LEU A 551 -10.40 -2.38 -20.02
CA LEU A 551 -10.03 -2.77 -18.66
C LEU A 551 -8.81 -3.67 -18.71
N ARG A 552 -7.79 -3.30 -17.94
CA ARG A 552 -6.54 -4.03 -17.76
C ARG A 552 -6.46 -4.51 -16.32
N VAL A 553 -6.03 -5.74 -16.12
CA VAL A 553 -5.79 -6.34 -14.82
C VAL A 553 -4.33 -6.78 -14.76
N ARG A 554 -3.54 -6.21 -13.85
CA ARG A 554 -2.11 -6.51 -13.68
C ARG A 554 -1.84 -7.23 -12.37
N ILE A 555 -1.04 -8.29 -12.46
CA ILE A 555 -0.44 -8.99 -11.33
C ILE A 555 1.02 -8.53 -11.27
N TYR A 556 1.43 -7.93 -10.15
CA TYR A 556 2.80 -7.47 -9.92
C TYR A 556 3.51 -8.38 -8.91
N PRO A 557 4.23 -9.43 -9.37
CA PRO A 557 4.93 -10.33 -8.48
C PRO A 557 6.31 -9.80 -8.08
N TRP A 558 6.72 -10.07 -6.85
CA TRP A 558 8.08 -9.84 -6.38
C TRP A 558 8.51 -10.92 -5.38
N TYR A 559 9.80 -10.90 -5.04
CA TYR A 559 10.35 -11.81 -4.05
C TYR A 559 11.42 -11.11 -3.21
N ASN A 560 11.35 -11.26 -1.90
CA ASN A 560 12.18 -10.46 -0.98
C ASN A 560 13.66 -10.86 -0.92
N GLY A 561 14.06 -12.00 -1.46
CA GLY A 561 15.45 -12.49 -1.46
C GLY A 561 16.00 -12.80 -2.86
N ALA A 562 17.32 -12.98 -2.97
CA ALA A 562 17.88 -13.54 -4.20
C ALA A 562 17.38 -14.99 -4.35
N ALA A 563 16.67 -15.30 -5.42
CA ALA A 563 16.13 -16.64 -5.63
C ALA A 563 16.00 -17.01 -7.11
N THR A 564 16.18 -18.29 -7.41
CA THR A 564 15.87 -18.87 -8.72
C THR A 564 14.74 -19.89 -8.59
N GLY A 565 14.09 -20.19 -9.71
CA GLY A 565 13.07 -21.25 -9.77
C GLY A 565 11.76 -20.97 -9.02
N LYS A 566 11.60 -19.76 -8.47
CA LYS A 566 10.32 -19.29 -7.90
C LYS A 566 9.44 -18.78 -9.01
N THR A 567 8.16 -19.16 -9.00
CA THR A 567 7.18 -18.74 -9.99
C THR A 567 5.91 -18.28 -9.32
N ILE A 568 5.25 -17.28 -9.90
CA ILE A 568 3.86 -16.99 -9.61
C ILE A 568 2.99 -17.87 -10.53
N CYS A 569 2.04 -18.59 -9.96
CA CYS A 569 1.07 -19.39 -10.69
C CYS A 569 -0.24 -18.61 -10.80
N VAL A 570 -0.85 -18.61 -11.97
CA VAL A 570 -2.12 -17.92 -12.26
C VAL A 570 -3.08 -18.90 -12.93
N SER A 571 -4.35 -18.86 -12.55
CA SER A 571 -5.41 -19.69 -13.13
C SER A 571 -6.75 -18.95 -13.18
N ASP A 572 -7.58 -19.31 -14.16
CA ASP A 572 -8.98 -18.91 -14.27
C ASP A 572 -9.22 -17.39 -14.15
N VAL A 573 -8.41 -16.58 -14.84
CA VAL A 573 -8.62 -15.13 -14.89
C VAL A 573 -9.93 -14.84 -15.62
N LYS A 574 -10.79 -14.04 -15.02
CA LYS A 574 -12.09 -13.68 -15.57
C LYS A 574 -12.36 -12.20 -15.38
N ILE A 575 -12.81 -11.56 -16.45
CA ILE A 575 -13.41 -10.23 -16.44
C ILE A 575 -14.84 -10.41 -16.92
N ALA A 576 -15.84 -10.09 -16.09
CA ALA A 576 -17.25 -10.25 -16.46
C ALA A 576 -18.09 -9.04 -16.07
N GLY A 577 -19.26 -8.95 -16.71
CA GLY A 577 -20.17 -7.83 -16.59
C GLY A 577 -21.46 -8.04 -17.35
N VAL A 578 -22.21 -6.95 -17.49
CA VAL A 578 -23.41 -6.89 -18.32
C VAL A 578 -23.19 -5.83 -19.39
N ALA A 579 -23.29 -6.24 -20.65
CA ALA A 579 -23.16 -5.33 -21.76
C ALA A 579 -24.51 -4.76 -22.18
N VAL A 580 -24.50 -3.48 -22.54
CA VAL A 580 -25.68 -2.72 -22.97
C VAL A 580 -25.38 -1.98 -24.28
N ASP A 581 -26.41 -1.69 -25.07
CA ASP A 581 -26.28 -0.92 -26.30
C ASP A 581 -25.83 0.52 -25.98
N SER A 582 -24.89 1.06 -26.77
CA SER A 582 -24.27 2.37 -26.51
C SER A 582 -25.14 3.55 -26.98
N THR A 583 -26.08 3.32 -27.89
CA THR A 583 -27.03 4.32 -28.42
C THR A 583 -28.24 3.61 -29.00
N SER A 584 -29.44 4.16 -28.88
CA SER A 584 -30.65 3.63 -29.54
C SER A 584 -30.41 3.35 -31.04
N GLY A 585 -30.16 2.09 -31.37
CA GLY A 585 -30.06 1.58 -32.74
C GLY A 585 -28.65 1.54 -33.32
N ILE A 586 -28.06 0.35 -33.36
CA ILE A 586 -27.42 -0.14 -34.58
C ILE A 586 -28.10 -1.45 -35.00
N ASN A 587 -28.51 -1.45 -36.27
CA ASN A 587 -29.06 -2.58 -37.00
C ASN A 587 -28.23 -3.84 -36.76
N THR A 588 -28.94 -4.92 -36.45
CA THR A 588 -28.47 -6.30 -36.55
C THR A 588 -28.02 -6.62 -37.97
N THR A 589 -26.78 -6.31 -38.31
CA THR A 589 -26.01 -6.79 -39.47
C THR A 589 -24.54 -6.51 -39.13
N ASP A 590 -23.68 -7.46 -38.77
CA ASP A 590 -23.49 -8.79 -39.35
C ASP A 590 -23.18 -9.86 -38.28
N SER A 591 -24.11 -10.80 -38.13
CA SER A 591 -23.73 -12.19 -37.87
C SER A 591 -24.84 -13.08 -38.44
N THR A 592 -24.98 -13.10 -39.76
CA THR A 592 -25.54 -14.28 -40.44
C THR A 592 -24.52 -15.41 -40.38
N GLU A 593 -24.30 -15.94 -39.19
CA GLU A 593 -24.06 -17.37 -39.04
C GLU A 593 -25.20 -17.88 -38.16
N GLN A 594 -26.12 -18.63 -38.77
CA GLN A 594 -27.00 -19.50 -38.01
C GLN A 594 -26.14 -20.30 -37.03
N LYS A 595 -26.33 -20.10 -35.72
CA LYS A 595 -25.72 -20.96 -34.70
C LYS A 595 -26.07 -22.40 -35.04
N ALA A 596 -25.09 -23.17 -35.48
CA ALA A 596 -25.27 -24.60 -35.70
C ALA A 596 -25.67 -25.25 -34.37
N ALA A 597 -26.76 -26.03 -34.41
CA ALA A 597 -27.27 -26.78 -33.28
C ALA A 597 -26.17 -27.63 -32.63
N LYS A 598 -25.93 -27.46 -31.33
CA LYS A 598 -24.95 -28.29 -30.61
C LYS A 598 -25.63 -29.58 -30.16
N VAL A 599 -25.12 -30.74 -30.58
CA VAL A 599 -25.65 -32.06 -30.21
C VAL A 599 -24.81 -32.67 -29.09
N TYR A 600 -25.47 -33.19 -28.06
CA TYR A 600 -24.86 -33.87 -26.93
C TYR A 600 -25.52 -35.25 -26.75
N ASN A 601 -24.76 -36.20 -26.22
CA ASN A 601 -25.34 -37.47 -25.75
C ASN A 601 -25.96 -37.32 -24.35
N VAL A 602 -26.64 -38.37 -23.88
CA VAL A 602 -27.29 -38.40 -22.56
C VAL A 602 -26.32 -38.24 -21.38
N ASN A 603 -25.00 -38.38 -21.62
CA ASN A 603 -23.95 -38.17 -20.62
C ASN A 603 -23.32 -36.77 -20.71
N GLY A 604 -23.88 -35.86 -21.52
CA GLY A 604 -23.40 -34.47 -21.64
C GLY A 604 -22.17 -34.28 -22.52
N MET A 605 -21.71 -35.30 -23.25
CA MET A 605 -20.57 -35.18 -24.17
C MET A 605 -21.01 -34.64 -25.53
N ARG A 606 -20.29 -33.66 -26.06
CA ARG A 606 -20.56 -33.04 -27.37
C ARG A 606 -20.29 -34.03 -28.51
N GLN A 607 -21.18 -34.05 -29.50
CA GLN A 607 -21.12 -34.91 -30.68
C GLN A 607 -21.06 -34.08 -31.97
N SER A 608 -20.49 -34.65 -33.03
CA SER A 608 -20.37 -34.01 -34.35
C SER A 608 -21.65 -34.02 -35.19
N GLY A 609 -22.74 -34.61 -34.68
CA GLY A 609 -24.04 -34.70 -35.35
C GLY A 609 -25.01 -35.60 -34.58
N LEU A 610 -26.23 -35.78 -35.07
CA LEU A 610 -27.22 -36.69 -34.48
C LEU A 610 -26.73 -38.14 -34.58
N GLN A 611 -26.75 -38.85 -33.46
CA GLN A 611 -26.46 -40.28 -33.39
C GLN A 611 -27.76 -41.06 -33.20
N LYS A 612 -27.79 -42.33 -33.63
CA LYS A 612 -28.94 -43.21 -33.42
C LYS A 612 -29.25 -43.31 -31.91
N GLY A 613 -30.49 -42.98 -31.53
CA GLY A 613 -30.92 -42.94 -30.13
C GLY A 613 -31.27 -41.53 -29.63
N LEU A 614 -31.25 -41.34 -28.30
CA LEU A 614 -31.64 -40.08 -27.65
C LEU A 614 -30.48 -39.08 -27.69
N ASN A 615 -30.73 -37.91 -28.28
CA ASN A 615 -29.81 -36.80 -28.39
C ASN A 615 -30.35 -35.60 -27.62
N ILE A 616 -29.46 -34.78 -27.08
CA ILE A 616 -29.78 -33.48 -26.47
C ILE A 616 -29.27 -32.40 -27.42
N ILE A 617 -30.18 -31.62 -27.98
CA ILE A 617 -29.85 -30.53 -28.90
C ILE A 617 -29.96 -29.21 -28.15
N VAL A 618 -28.90 -28.41 -28.18
CA VAL A 618 -28.88 -27.08 -27.60
C VAL A 618 -28.84 -26.04 -28.71
N GLU A 619 -29.95 -25.32 -28.86
CA GLU A 619 -30.12 -24.20 -29.79
C GLU A 619 -30.60 -23.00 -29.00
N ASN A 620 -29.96 -21.83 -29.20
CA ASN A 620 -30.30 -20.58 -28.52
C ASN A 620 -30.45 -20.72 -26.99
N GLY A 621 -29.59 -21.55 -26.37
CA GLY A 621 -29.58 -21.75 -24.91
C GLY A 621 -30.68 -22.67 -24.36
N LYS A 622 -31.53 -23.26 -25.21
CA LYS A 622 -32.57 -24.22 -24.78
C LYS A 622 -32.17 -25.64 -25.19
N ALA A 623 -32.20 -26.56 -24.22
CA ALA A 623 -31.94 -27.97 -24.45
C ALA A 623 -33.24 -28.73 -24.79
N VAL A 624 -33.28 -29.42 -25.92
CA VAL A 624 -34.41 -30.24 -26.37
C VAL A 624 -33.95 -31.67 -26.61
N LYS A 625 -34.71 -32.65 -26.10
CA LYS A 625 -34.45 -34.07 -26.35
C LYS A 625 -35.01 -34.48 -27.71
N LYS A 626 -34.19 -35.09 -28.57
CA LYS A 626 -34.60 -35.60 -29.90
C LYS A 626 -34.16 -37.05 -30.07
N VAL A 627 -35.08 -37.92 -30.46
CA VAL A 627 -34.76 -39.32 -30.80
C VAL A 627 -34.52 -39.42 -32.31
N ALA A 628 -33.32 -39.82 -32.72
CA ALA A 628 -32.99 -40.07 -34.12
C ALA A 628 -33.07 -41.57 -34.42
N VAL A 629 -33.81 -41.95 -35.48
CA VAL A 629 -34.22 -43.33 -35.76
C VAL A 629 -33.53 -43.94 -36.99
N LYS A 630 -32.63 -43.22 -37.66
CA LYS A 630 -31.80 -43.78 -38.75
C LYS A 630 -30.33 -43.45 -38.54
#